data_AF-A0A7S2EVX8-F1
#
_entry.id   AF-A0A7S2EVX8-F1
#
_cell.length_a   1.000
_cell.length_b   1.000
_cell.length_c   1.000
_cell.angle_alpha   90.00
_cell.angle_beta   90.00
_cell.angle_gamma   90.00
#
_symmetry.space_group_name_H-M   'P 1'
#
loop_
_entity.id
_entity.type
_entity.pdbx_description
1 polymer ?
#
loop_
_entity_poly.entity_id
_entity_poly.type
_entity_poly.pdbx_seq_one_letter_code
_entity_poly.pdbx_strand_id
1 'polypeptide(L)'
;LAPPVPSRRSTPRPSSPRPNSAPAHPRTATPNTTPDTIAMEPQPSSTLVNVAEHAELRLVQLLAESAPPALLGPTFASDCEARIASADAPGLVRTVIRDPGAMTSLFAIDPIDGAVSAFSLLAALLDRVDDPEESGRLCAELAEAVGRDNASYDPRKRAAMLCALYNLRTDGSEKCRLLSRVVELTARSDPRALGPSRPLGRVLECDSVRRMADGWGVSGSERRALYRAAADG
;
A
#
# COMPACT_ATOMS: atom_id res chain seq x y z
N LEU A 1 25.24 36.57 -38.31
CA LEU A 1 25.54 35.11 -38.34
C LEU A 1 24.20 34.39 -38.34
N ALA A 2 23.76 33.94 -39.52
CA ALA A 2 22.53 33.18 -39.69
C ALA A 2 22.77 31.69 -39.33
N PRO A 3 21.82 30.98 -38.70
CA PRO A 3 21.91 29.53 -38.55
C PRO A 3 21.38 28.81 -39.81
N PRO A 4 22.04 27.74 -40.29
CA PRO A 4 21.52 26.91 -41.36
C PRO A 4 20.51 25.85 -40.87
N VAL A 5 19.63 25.51 -41.81
CA VAL A 5 18.44 24.66 -41.83
C VAL A 5 18.71 23.18 -41.48
N PRO A 6 17.72 22.44 -40.90
CA PRO A 6 17.86 21.03 -40.52
C PRO A 6 17.72 20.05 -41.70
N SER A 7 18.55 19.01 -41.71
CA SER A 7 18.44 17.88 -42.64
C SER A 7 17.55 16.78 -42.08
N ARG A 8 16.48 16.48 -42.83
CA ARG A 8 15.60 15.30 -42.68
C ARG A 8 16.29 14.05 -43.23
N ARG A 9 16.13 12.90 -42.57
CA ARG A 9 16.03 11.55 -43.18
C ARG A 9 15.49 10.57 -42.13
N SER A 10 14.23 10.16 -42.23
CA SER A 10 13.69 9.03 -43.03
C SER A 10 13.90 7.69 -42.34
N THR A 11 12.90 7.27 -41.56
CA THR A 11 12.71 5.91 -41.05
C THR A 11 12.03 5.03 -42.11
N PRO A 12 12.43 3.74 -42.28
CA PRO A 12 11.63 2.76 -43.00
C PRO A 12 10.76 1.90 -42.04
N ARG A 13 9.55 1.63 -42.51
CA ARG A 13 8.49 0.78 -41.94
C ARG A 13 8.94 -0.67 -41.63
N PRO A 14 8.35 -1.31 -40.60
CA PRO A 14 8.24 -2.77 -40.53
C PRO A 14 7.01 -3.29 -41.29
N SER A 15 7.20 -4.33 -42.09
CA SER A 15 6.16 -5.04 -42.83
C SER A 15 5.64 -6.21 -42.00
N SER A 16 4.34 -6.24 -41.74
CA SER A 16 3.62 -7.41 -41.22
C SER A 16 3.17 -8.32 -42.37
N PRO A 17 3.19 -9.65 -42.18
CA PRO A 17 2.26 -10.53 -42.87
C PRO A 17 1.19 -11.10 -41.94
N ARG A 18 0.00 -11.21 -42.51
CA ARG A 18 -1.29 -11.65 -41.98
C ARG A 18 -1.42 -13.19 -41.90
N PRO A 19 -2.53 -13.70 -41.32
CA PRO A 19 -2.69 -15.08 -40.87
C PRO A 19 -3.22 -16.01 -41.97
N ASN A 20 -2.99 -17.30 -41.78
CA ASN A 20 -3.58 -18.42 -42.52
C ASN A 20 -3.41 -19.66 -41.62
N SER A 21 -4.26 -20.67 -41.57
CA SER A 21 -5.65 -20.89 -41.92
C SER A 21 -5.96 -22.25 -41.28
N ALA A 22 -7.12 -22.39 -40.64
CA ALA A 22 -7.61 -23.68 -40.17
C ALA A 22 -7.91 -24.61 -41.36
N PRO A 23 -7.90 -25.93 -41.13
CA PRO A 23 -8.96 -26.76 -41.69
C PRO A 23 -9.61 -27.65 -40.63
N ALA A 24 -10.94 -27.74 -40.74
CA ALA A 24 -11.82 -28.62 -39.99
C ALA A 24 -11.97 -30.00 -40.65
N HIS A 25 -12.56 -30.93 -39.86
CA HIS A 25 -13.17 -32.25 -40.16
C HIS A 25 -12.30 -33.50 -39.90
N PRO A 26 -12.89 -34.69 -39.62
CA PRO A 26 -14.14 -35.01 -38.92
C PRO A 26 -14.00 -36.14 -37.84
N ARG A 27 -15.13 -36.41 -37.18
CA ARG A 27 -15.48 -37.38 -36.13
C ARG A 27 -14.84 -38.79 -36.20
N THR A 28 -14.45 -39.30 -35.03
CA THR A 28 -14.61 -40.73 -34.68
C THR A 28 -14.90 -40.86 -33.18
N ALA A 29 -15.98 -41.53 -32.84
CA ALA A 29 -16.39 -41.85 -31.48
C ALA A 29 -15.84 -43.22 -31.07
N THR A 30 -15.28 -43.31 -29.86
CA THR A 30 -15.27 -44.53 -29.04
C THR A 30 -15.18 -44.12 -27.56
N PRO A 31 -15.91 -44.81 -26.65
CA PRO A 31 -16.01 -44.45 -25.24
C PRO A 31 -14.81 -45.03 -24.49
N ASN A 32 -14.14 -44.23 -23.66
CA ASN A 32 -13.19 -44.74 -22.70
C ASN A 32 -13.37 -44.07 -21.35
N THR A 33 -13.67 -44.93 -20.39
CA THR A 33 -13.78 -44.75 -18.95
C THR A 33 -12.50 -44.14 -18.35
N THR A 34 -12.62 -43.03 -17.63
CA THR A 34 -11.63 -42.55 -16.64
C THR A 34 -12.32 -41.62 -15.63
N PRO A 35 -11.74 -41.49 -14.42
CA PRO A 35 -12.46 -41.46 -13.15
C PRO A 35 -12.87 -40.05 -12.75
N ASP A 36 -13.81 -39.99 -11.82
CA ASP A 36 -14.21 -38.79 -11.10
C ASP A 36 -12.98 -37.97 -10.69
N THR A 37 -12.71 -36.93 -11.46
CA THR A 37 -11.89 -35.82 -11.01
C THR A 37 -12.77 -35.05 -10.04
N ILE A 38 -12.70 -35.45 -8.78
CA ILE A 38 -13.12 -34.60 -7.67
C ILE A 38 -12.30 -33.32 -7.83
N ALA A 39 -12.95 -32.26 -8.28
CA ALA A 39 -12.42 -30.92 -8.24
C ALA A 39 -12.19 -30.58 -6.77
N MET A 40 -11.00 -30.91 -6.28
CA MET A 40 -10.52 -30.52 -4.97
C MET A 40 -10.34 -29.01 -5.05
N GLU A 41 -11.30 -28.26 -4.51
CA GLU A 41 -11.10 -26.84 -4.24
C GLU A 41 -9.76 -26.67 -3.53
N PRO A 42 -8.93 -25.69 -3.92
CA PRO A 42 -7.65 -25.45 -3.27
C PRO A 42 -7.93 -25.05 -1.82
N GLN A 43 -7.84 -26.01 -0.90
CA GLN A 43 -7.89 -25.71 0.51
C GLN A 43 -6.70 -24.79 0.82
N PRO A 44 -6.90 -23.62 1.43
CA PRO A 44 -5.79 -22.81 1.89
C PRO A 44 -4.95 -23.67 2.83
N SER A 45 -3.71 -23.97 2.42
CA SER A 45 -2.81 -24.86 3.16
C SER A 45 -2.69 -24.39 4.61
N SER A 46 -2.97 -25.28 5.56
CA SER A 46 -2.80 -25.07 7.01
C SER A 46 -1.43 -24.46 7.39
N THR A 47 -0.40 -24.68 6.56
CA THR A 47 0.92 -24.03 6.68
C THR A 47 0.87 -22.51 6.58
N LEU A 48 0.05 -21.92 5.70
CA LEU A 48 -0.03 -20.48 5.47
C LEU A 48 -0.76 -19.75 6.60
N VAL A 49 -1.81 -20.37 7.15
CA VAL A 49 -2.54 -19.84 8.30
C VAL A 49 -1.60 -19.69 9.50
N ASN A 50 -0.77 -20.71 9.75
CA ASN A 50 0.22 -20.68 10.82
C ASN A 50 1.32 -19.63 10.62
N VAL A 51 1.69 -19.30 9.37
CA VAL A 51 2.70 -18.26 9.11
C VAL A 51 2.12 -16.86 9.35
N ALA A 52 0.88 -16.61 8.95
CA ALA A 52 0.24 -15.30 9.16
C ALA A 52 0.05 -15.01 10.66
N GLU A 53 -0.51 -15.96 11.41
CA GLU A 53 -0.65 -15.84 12.86
C GLU A 53 0.71 -15.64 13.55
N HIS A 54 1.75 -16.36 13.12
CA HIS A 54 3.08 -16.21 13.68
C HIS A 54 3.68 -14.81 13.40
N ALA A 55 3.47 -14.27 12.20
CA ALA A 55 3.91 -12.91 11.86
C ALA A 55 3.19 -11.85 12.70
N GLU A 56 1.90 -12.03 12.96
CA GLU A 56 1.10 -11.15 13.81
C GLU A 56 1.54 -11.20 15.27
N LEU A 57 1.74 -12.40 15.82
CA LEU A 57 2.28 -12.56 17.17
C LEU A 57 3.67 -11.92 17.30
N ARG A 58 4.52 -12.07 16.27
CA ARG A 58 5.84 -11.44 16.26
C ARG A 58 5.75 -9.92 16.20
N LEU A 59 4.79 -9.36 15.46
CA LEU A 59 4.50 -7.93 15.46
C LEU A 59 4.08 -7.45 16.85
N VAL A 60 3.14 -8.14 17.51
CA VAL A 60 2.69 -7.79 18.86
C VAL A 60 3.84 -7.83 19.86
N GLN A 61 4.67 -8.86 19.81
CA GLN A 61 5.85 -8.98 20.65
C GLN A 61 6.85 -7.85 20.40
N LEU A 62 7.14 -7.53 19.13
CA LEU A 62 8.04 -6.43 18.76
C LEU A 62 7.54 -5.09 19.30
N LEU A 63 6.23 -4.83 19.19
CA LEU A 63 5.61 -3.62 19.75
C LEU A 63 5.72 -3.59 21.27
N ALA A 64 5.48 -4.71 21.95
CA ALA A 64 5.60 -4.79 23.40
C ALA A 64 7.05 -4.59 23.89
N GLU A 65 8.03 -5.16 23.20
CA GLU A 65 9.46 -5.03 23.52
C GLU A 65 10.00 -3.63 23.22
N SER A 66 9.45 -2.95 22.20
CA SER A 66 9.84 -1.59 21.82
C SER A 66 9.10 -0.50 22.62
N ALA A 67 8.15 -0.89 23.47
CA ALA A 67 7.34 0.05 24.21
C ALA A 67 8.09 0.69 25.38
N PRO A 68 7.95 2.00 25.58
CA PRO A 68 8.31 2.63 26.85
C PRO A 68 7.49 1.96 27.98
N PRO A 69 8.11 1.53 29.10
CA PRO A 69 7.47 0.68 30.11
C PRO A 69 6.16 1.19 30.73
N ALA A 70 5.83 2.47 30.56
CA ALA A 70 4.65 3.11 31.14
C ALA A 70 3.55 3.49 30.12
N LEU A 71 3.75 3.23 28.83
CA LEU A 71 2.82 3.71 27.78
C LEU A 71 1.94 2.63 27.16
N LEU A 72 2.37 1.36 27.21
CA LEU A 72 1.59 0.25 26.66
C LEU A 72 0.46 -0.12 27.62
N GLY A 73 -0.76 -0.31 27.09
CA GLY A 73 -1.88 -0.78 27.88
C GLY A 73 -1.60 -2.13 28.54
N PRO A 74 -2.02 -2.36 29.80
CA PRO A 74 -1.74 -3.60 30.52
C PRO A 74 -2.36 -4.84 29.87
N THR A 75 -3.41 -4.65 29.06
CA THR A 75 -4.09 -5.72 28.33
C THR A 75 -3.72 -5.77 26.85
N PHE A 76 -2.81 -4.91 26.36
CA PHE A 76 -2.53 -4.76 24.93
C PHE A 76 -2.18 -6.10 24.26
N ALA A 77 -1.23 -6.84 24.84
CA ALA A 77 -0.78 -8.11 24.28
C ALA A 77 -1.91 -9.16 24.28
N SER A 78 -2.62 -9.32 25.41
CA SER A 78 -3.73 -10.27 25.51
C SER A 78 -4.89 -9.92 24.60
N ASP A 79 -5.18 -8.62 24.42
CA ASP A 79 -6.22 -8.15 23.53
C ASP A 79 -5.83 -8.44 22.07
N CYS A 80 -4.57 -8.24 21.68
CA CYS A 80 -4.10 -8.60 20.34
C CYS A 80 -4.12 -10.10 20.10
N GLU A 81 -3.64 -10.91 21.04
CA GLU A 81 -3.67 -12.38 20.95
C GLU A 81 -5.10 -12.91 20.79
N ALA A 82 -6.07 -12.34 21.52
CA ALA A 82 -7.47 -12.69 21.36
C ALA A 82 -7.99 -12.38 19.95
N ARG A 83 -7.59 -11.26 19.34
CA ARG A 83 -7.96 -10.90 17.97
C ARG A 83 -7.32 -11.83 16.93
N ILE A 84 -6.06 -12.19 17.13
CA ILE A 84 -5.34 -13.15 16.27
C ILE A 84 -6.03 -14.51 16.33
N ALA A 85 -6.33 -15.02 17.54
CA ALA A 85 -6.99 -16.30 17.74
C ALA A 85 -8.41 -16.36 17.15
N SER A 86 -9.10 -15.22 17.04
CA SER A 86 -10.40 -15.12 16.38
C SER A 86 -10.32 -14.72 14.90
N ALA A 87 -9.12 -14.66 14.30
CA ALA A 87 -8.86 -14.16 12.95
C ALA A 87 -9.46 -12.76 12.66
N ASP A 88 -9.60 -11.93 13.69
CA ASP A 88 -10.19 -10.58 13.63
C ASP A 88 -9.14 -9.52 13.27
N ALA A 89 -8.75 -9.51 11.99
CA ALA A 89 -7.83 -8.52 11.43
C ALA A 89 -8.27 -7.06 11.67
N PRO A 90 -9.54 -6.64 11.43
CA PRO A 90 -9.93 -5.25 11.67
C PRO A 90 -9.88 -4.89 13.17
N GLY A 91 -10.24 -5.82 14.06
CA GLY A 91 -10.07 -5.65 15.50
C GLY A 91 -8.61 -5.51 15.92
N LEU A 92 -7.70 -6.33 15.38
CA LEU A 92 -6.27 -6.25 15.65
C LEU A 92 -5.69 -4.88 15.23
N VAL A 93 -5.99 -4.42 14.00
CA VAL A 93 -5.55 -3.10 13.51
C VAL A 93 -6.04 -1.98 14.43
N ARG A 94 -7.31 -2.02 14.85
CA ARG A 94 -7.86 -1.01 15.78
C ARG A 94 -7.18 -1.05 17.14
N THR A 95 -6.89 -2.23 17.68
CA THR A 95 -6.21 -2.36 18.97
C THR A 95 -4.85 -1.66 18.92
N VAL A 96 -4.07 -1.87 17.85
CA VAL A 96 -2.76 -1.21 17.67
C VAL A 96 -2.91 0.30 17.48
N ILE A 97 -3.84 0.78 16.65
CA ILE A 97 -4.03 2.22 16.39
C ILE A 97 -4.50 2.96 17.65
N ARG A 98 -5.35 2.33 18.47
CA ARG A 98 -5.98 2.94 19.64
C ARG A 98 -5.09 2.92 20.87
N ASP A 99 -4.12 2.02 20.96
CA ASP A 99 -3.14 2.01 22.04
C ASP A 99 -2.01 3.03 21.76
N PRO A 100 -1.90 4.12 22.55
CA PRO A 100 -0.87 5.14 22.33
C PRO A 100 0.55 4.61 22.54
N GLY A 101 0.71 3.62 23.42
CA GLY A 101 1.96 2.92 23.64
C GLY A 101 2.38 2.15 22.42
N ALA A 102 1.49 1.37 21.82
CA ALA A 102 1.78 0.59 20.61
C ALA A 102 2.22 1.48 19.45
N MET A 103 1.50 2.58 19.19
CA MET A 103 1.92 3.54 18.15
C MET A 103 3.27 4.19 18.47
N THR A 104 3.51 4.56 19.72
CA THR A 104 4.82 5.12 20.14
C THR A 104 5.94 4.09 19.98
N SER A 105 5.66 2.83 20.31
CA SER A 105 6.59 1.70 20.16
C SER A 105 6.98 1.50 18.71
N LEU A 106 6.01 1.58 17.80
CA LEU A 106 6.25 1.49 16.36
C LEU A 106 7.25 2.55 15.88
N PHE A 107 7.17 3.77 16.41
CA PHE A 107 8.13 4.85 16.10
C PHE A 107 9.48 4.69 16.80
N ALA A 108 9.54 3.96 17.92
CA ALA A 108 10.76 3.66 18.65
C ALA A 108 11.61 2.53 18.03
N ILE A 109 11.03 1.73 17.12
CA ILE A 109 11.77 0.68 16.40
C ILE A 109 12.81 1.33 15.50
N ASP A 110 14.08 0.98 15.68
CA ASP A 110 15.18 1.36 14.80
C ASP A 110 15.83 0.13 14.15
N PRO A 111 16.33 0.25 12.90
CA PRO A 111 16.33 1.44 12.04
C PRO A 111 14.94 1.73 11.42
N ILE A 112 14.84 2.81 10.63
CA ILE A 112 13.61 3.18 9.90
C ILE A 112 13.01 1.98 9.14
N ASP A 113 13.84 1.17 8.50
CA ASP A 113 13.39 -0.02 7.75
C ASP A 113 12.71 -1.06 8.64
N GLY A 114 13.13 -1.19 9.91
CA GLY A 114 12.48 -2.06 10.89
C GLY A 114 11.07 -1.57 11.23
N ALA A 115 10.93 -0.27 11.46
CA ALA A 115 9.64 0.35 11.74
C ALA A 115 8.70 0.27 10.52
N VAL A 116 9.21 0.49 9.31
CA VAL A 116 8.47 0.34 8.05
C VAL A 116 8.05 -1.12 7.84
N SER A 117 8.90 -2.09 8.16
CA SER A 117 8.57 -3.51 8.04
C SER A 117 7.46 -3.91 9.00
N ALA A 118 7.56 -3.51 10.28
CA ALA A 118 6.50 -3.74 11.27
C ALA A 118 5.18 -3.07 10.87
N PHE A 119 5.25 -1.83 10.41
CA PHE A 119 4.08 -1.10 9.91
C PHE A 119 3.49 -1.73 8.64
N SER A 120 4.32 -2.30 7.75
CA SER A 120 3.84 -2.98 6.54
C SER A 120 3.09 -4.27 6.87
N LEU A 121 3.49 -4.99 7.93
CA LEU A 121 2.71 -6.13 8.44
C LEU A 121 1.34 -5.68 8.94
N LEU A 122 1.28 -4.58 9.70
CA LEU A 122 0.02 -3.99 10.16
C LEU A 122 -0.86 -3.54 8.99
N ALA A 123 -0.27 -2.92 7.97
CA ALA A 123 -0.99 -2.49 6.77
C ALA A 123 -1.49 -3.67 5.94
N ALA A 124 -0.75 -4.78 5.87
CA ALA A 124 -1.16 -5.99 5.15
C ALA A 124 -2.41 -6.64 5.77
N LEU A 125 -2.70 -6.41 7.05
CA LEU A 125 -3.94 -6.86 7.69
C LEU A 125 -5.19 -6.21 7.06
N LEU A 126 -5.06 -5.04 6.43
CA LEU A 126 -6.17 -4.37 5.75
C LEU A 126 -6.70 -5.16 4.54
N ASP A 127 -5.87 -6.03 3.95
CA ASP A 127 -6.26 -6.91 2.83
C ASP A 127 -7.08 -8.12 3.29
N ARG A 128 -7.12 -8.36 4.61
CA ARG A 128 -7.96 -9.40 5.25
C ARG A 128 -9.27 -8.85 5.80
N VAL A 129 -9.58 -7.58 5.54
CA VAL A 129 -10.86 -6.96 5.93
C VAL A 129 -11.83 -7.12 4.76
N ASP A 130 -12.86 -7.95 4.95
CA ASP A 130 -13.82 -8.30 3.90
C ASP A 130 -14.67 -7.11 3.43
N ASP A 131 -15.02 -6.19 4.34
CA ASP A 131 -15.75 -4.97 4.00
C ASP A 131 -14.79 -3.90 3.45
N PRO A 132 -14.86 -3.54 2.15
CA PRO A 132 -14.00 -2.53 1.57
C PRO A 132 -14.18 -1.14 2.19
N GLU A 133 -15.38 -0.80 2.68
CA GLU A 133 -15.61 0.48 3.37
C GLU A 133 -14.89 0.49 4.72
N GLU A 134 -14.96 -0.61 5.47
CA GLU A 134 -14.21 -0.78 6.71
C GLU A 134 -12.70 -0.77 6.48
N SER A 135 -12.20 -1.47 5.46
CA SER A 135 -10.79 -1.47 5.07
C SER A 135 -10.32 -0.04 4.77
N GLY A 136 -11.11 0.73 4.00
CA GLY A 136 -10.80 2.12 3.68
C GLY A 136 -10.88 3.07 4.87
N ARG A 137 -11.80 2.84 5.82
CA ARG A 137 -11.83 3.58 7.10
C ARG A 137 -10.59 3.29 7.94
N LEU A 138 -10.21 2.02 8.08
CA LEU A 138 -9.02 1.61 8.83
C LEU A 138 -7.72 2.11 8.19
N CYS A 139 -7.64 2.10 6.85
CA CYS A 139 -6.54 2.72 6.13
C CYS A 139 -6.40 4.20 6.46
N ALA A 140 -7.52 4.93 6.51
CA ALA A 140 -7.54 6.34 6.89
C ALA A 140 -7.13 6.55 8.35
N GLU A 141 -7.68 5.76 9.30
CA GLU A 141 -7.31 5.81 10.72
C GLU A 141 -5.81 5.54 10.93
N LEU A 142 -5.26 4.57 10.19
CA LEU A 142 -3.83 4.21 10.26
C LEU A 142 -2.95 5.35 9.71
N ALA A 143 -3.32 5.91 8.56
CA ALA A 143 -2.63 7.07 7.97
C ALA A 143 -2.70 8.31 8.88
N GLU A 144 -3.84 8.54 9.53
CA GLU A 144 -4.02 9.60 10.51
C GLU A 144 -3.14 9.39 11.72
N ALA A 145 -3.10 8.18 12.28
CA ALA A 145 -2.27 7.84 13.44
C ALA A 145 -0.78 8.08 13.18
N VAL A 146 -0.27 7.69 12.00
CA VAL A 146 1.11 7.96 11.57
C VAL A 146 1.33 9.45 11.29
N GLY A 147 0.34 10.10 10.69
CA GLY A 147 0.39 11.50 10.29
C GLY A 147 0.09 12.50 11.42
N ARG A 148 -0.17 12.05 12.67
CA ARG A 148 -0.39 12.96 13.80
C ARG A 148 0.84 13.82 14.02
N ASP A 149 0.60 15.08 14.37
CA ASP A 149 1.67 16.00 14.68
C ASP A 149 2.20 15.70 16.09
N ASN A 150 3.20 14.84 16.15
CA ASN A 150 3.90 14.50 17.39
C ASN A 150 5.38 14.83 17.19
N ALA A 151 5.87 15.79 17.97
CA ALA A 151 7.26 16.27 17.89
C ALA A 151 8.29 15.16 18.18
N SER A 152 7.89 14.09 18.88
CA SER A 152 8.76 12.95 19.18
C SER A 152 8.93 11.97 18.02
N TYR A 153 8.08 12.05 16.97
CA TYR A 153 8.14 11.12 15.85
C TYR A 153 9.07 11.64 14.76
N ASP A 154 10.00 10.82 14.28
CA ASP A 154 10.85 11.19 13.15
C ASP A 154 9.98 11.41 11.87
N PRO A 155 9.98 12.61 11.26
CA PRO A 155 9.21 12.89 10.05
C PRO A 155 9.59 11.98 8.88
N ARG A 156 10.85 11.53 8.78
CA ARG A 156 11.30 10.60 7.73
C ARG A 156 10.67 9.23 7.91
N LYS A 157 10.61 8.74 9.16
CA LYS A 157 9.97 7.47 9.52
C LYS A 157 8.46 7.53 9.23
N ARG A 158 7.80 8.64 9.59
CA ARG A 158 6.39 8.91 9.25
C ARG A 158 6.15 8.88 7.73
N ALA A 159 6.97 9.58 6.94
CA ALA A 159 6.84 9.60 5.49
C ALA A 159 7.07 8.21 4.88
N ALA A 160 8.07 7.46 5.35
CA ALA A 160 8.35 6.12 4.88
C ALA A 160 7.20 5.13 5.16
N MET A 161 6.59 5.19 6.34
CA MET A 161 5.40 4.40 6.68
C MET A 161 4.22 4.76 5.78
N LEU A 162 3.92 6.05 5.58
CA LEU A 162 2.85 6.47 4.67
C LEU A 162 3.09 6.03 3.22
N CYS A 163 4.34 6.08 2.75
CA CYS A 163 4.72 5.55 1.43
C CYS A 163 4.54 4.03 1.34
N ALA A 164 4.88 3.29 2.40
CA ALA A 164 4.64 1.85 2.48
C ALA A 164 3.14 1.54 2.40
N LEU A 165 2.31 2.27 3.15
CA LEU A 165 0.84 2.15 3.07
C LEU A 165 0.37 2.43 1.63
N TYR A 166 0.79 3.54 1.04
CA TYR A 166 0.44 3.92 -0.33
C TYR A 166 0.77 2.81 -1.36
N ASN A 167 1.90 2.13 -1.20
CA ASN A 167 2.33 1.07 -2.11
C ASN A 167 1.53 -0.23 -1.94
N LEU A 168 1.03 -0.51 -0.72
CA LEU A 168 0.24 -1.72 -0.44
C LEU A 168 -1.23 -1.57 -0.83
N ARG A 169 -1.74 -0.34 -0.91
CA ARG A 169 -3.14 -0.11 -1.30
C ARG A 169 -3.36 -0.25 -2.80
N THR A 170 -4.58 -0.62 -3.19
CA THR A 170 -5.01 -0.74 -4.58
C THR A 170 -6.08 0.28 -4.95
N ASP A 171 -6.89 0.73 -3.98
CA ASP A 171 -7.92 1.74 -4.18
C ASP A 171 -7.33 3.10 -4.55
N GLY A 172 -7.89 3.71 -5.59
CA GLY A 172 -7.43 4.99 -6.12
C GLY A 172 -7.63 6.15 -5.15
N SER A 173 -8.76 6.13 -4.44
CA SER A 173 -9.18 7.20 -3.52
C SER A 173 -8.32 7.20 -2.26
N GLU A 174 -7.98 6.03 -1.73
CA GLU A 174 -6.97 5.84 -0.69
C GLU A 174 -5.60 6.33 -1.15
N LYS A 175 -5.12 5.92 -2.34
CA LYS A 175 -3.83 6.39 -2.88
C LYS A 175 -3.76 7.90 -2.98
N CYS A 176 -4.82 8.53 -3.47
CA CYS A 176 -4.91 9.98 -3.60
C CYS A 176 -4.83 10.69 -2.23
N ARG A 177 -5.52 10.15 -1.20
CA ARG A 177 -5.47 10.68 0.17
C ARG A 177 -4.10 10.47 0.81
N LEU A 178 -3.52 9.29 0.68
CA LEU A 178 -2.19 8.97 1.21
C LEU A 178 -1.10 9.82 0.57
N LEU A 179 -1.12 9.99 -0.75
CA LEU A 179 -0.16 10.85 -1.45
C LEU A 179 -0.28 12.30 -0.98
N SER A 180 -1.49 12.85 -0.87
CA SER A 180 -1.72 14.18 -0.30
C SER A 180 -1.05 14.32 1.07
N ARG A 181 -1.21 13.31 1.94
CA ARG A 181 -0.63 13.31 3.29
C ARG A 181 0.89 13.23 3.29
N VAL A 182 1.48 12.43 2.41
CA VAL A 182 2.94 12.36 2.21
C VAL A 182 3.48 13.73 1.80
N VAL A 183 2.81 14.41 0.87
CA VAL A 183 3.20 15.76 0.40
C VAL A 183 3.10 16.77 1.54
N GLU A 184 1.98 16.83 2.26
CA GLU A 184 1.80 17.73 3.41
C GLU A 184 2.84 17.51 4.52
N LEU A 185 3.15 16.25 4.81
CA LEU A 185 4.17 15.92 5.81
C LEU A 185 5.57 16.36 5.33
N THR A 186 5.89 16.06 4.07
CA THR A 186 7.19 16.40 3.47
C THR A 186 7.36 17.91 3.35
N ALA A 187 6.33 18.64 2.92
CA ALA A 187 6.33 20.11 2.85
C ALA A 187 6.66 20.74 4.21
N ARG A 188 6.13 20.17 5.30
CA ARG A 188 6.40 20.67 6.66
C ARG A 188 7.80 20.33 7.16
N SER A 189 8.30 19.14 6.87
CA SER A 189 9.58 18.66 7.42
C SER A 189 10.81 18.99 6.57
N ASP A 190 10.69 18.92 5.24
CA ASP A 190 11.74 19.19 4.27
C ASP A 190 11.13 19.66 2.93
N PRO A 191 10.76 20.94 2.81
CA PRO A 191 10.18 21.49 1.58
C PRO A 191 11.08 21.27 0.35
N ARG A 192 12.41 21.17 0.54
CA ARG A 192 13.36 20.98 -0.56
C ARG A 192 13.22 19.61 -1.22
N ALA A 193 12.63 18.63 -0.54
CA ALA A 193 12.34 17.31 -1.08
C ALA A 193 11.21 17.34 -2.14
N LEU A 194 10.41 18.41 -2.18
CA LEU A 194 9.34 18.63 -3.17
C LEU A 194 9.80 19.36 -4.42
N GLY A 195 11.05 19.83 -4.46
CA GLY A 195 11.60 20.51 -5.63
C GLY A 195 11.56 19.63 -6.90
N PRO A 196 11.41 20.22 -8.10
CA PRO A 196 11.15 19.48 -9.36
C PRO A 196 12.26 18.52 -9.77
N SER A 197 13.48 18.68 -9.25
CA SER A 197 14.59 17.75 -9.51
C SER A 197 14.53 16.48 -8.65
N ARG A 198 13.74 16.48 -7.57
CA ARG A 198 13.61 15.38 -6.61
C ARG A 198 12.57 14.36 -7.07
N PRO A 199 12.68 13.09 -6.64
CA PRO A 199 11.74 12.04 -7.05
C PRO A 199 10.28 12.40 -6.77
N LEU A 200 9.97 12.89 -5.56
CA LEU A 200 8.60 13.29 -5.22
C LEU A 200 8.16 14.51 -6.03
N GLY A 201 9.01 15.54 -6.17
CA GLY A 201 8.69 16.70 -7.01
C GLY A 201 8.34 16.36 -8.47
N ARG A 202 9.05 15.41 -9.09
CA ARG A 202 8.72 14.93 -10.46
C ARG A 202 7.37 14.22 -10.53
N VAL A 203 7.00 13.50 -9.49
CA VAL A 203 5.68 12.86 -9.37
C VAL A 203 4.59 13.93 -9.23
N LEU A 204 4.90 15.05 -8.58
CA LEU A 204 3.98 16.18 -8.35
C LEU A 204 3.84 17.16 -9.52
N GLU A 205 4.60 16.97 -10.61
CA GLU A 205 4.39 17.74 -11.84
C GLU A 205 2.94 17.59 -12.34
N CYS A 206 2.31 18.69 -12.75
CA CYS A 206 0.88 18.75 -13.09
C CYS A 206 0.41 17.61 -14.01
N ASP A 207 1.17 17.32 -15.07
CA ASP A 207 0.83 16.27 -16.03
C ASP A 207 0.99 14.87 -15.44
N SER A 208 1.93 14.66 -14.52
CA SER A 208 2.12 13.40 -13.80
C SER A 208 0.98 13.16 -12.81
N VAL A 209 0.64 14.13 -11.97
CA VAL A 209 -0.47 14.02 -11.00
C VAL A 209 -1.80 13.82 -11.71
N ARG A 210 -2.05 14.55 -12.79
CA ARG A 210 -3.26 14.38 -13.60
C ARG A 210 -3.37 12.97 -14.17
N ARG A 211 -2.31 12.45 -14.80
CA ARG A 211 -2.30 11.09 -15.36
C ARG A 211 -2.52 10.03 -14.28
N MET A 212 -1.89 10.17 -13.11
CA MET A 212 -2.11 9.25 -11.99
C MET A 212 -3.56 9.28 -11.51
N ALA A 213 -4.11 10.47 -11.26
CA ALA A 213 -5.49 10.62 -10.82
C ALA A 213 -6.52 10.12 -11.85
N ASP A 214 -6.25 10.31 -13.14
CA ASP A 214 -7.05 9.73 -14.22
C ASP A 214 -6.96 8.19 -14.23
N GLY A 215 -5.75 7.64 -14.08
CA GLY A 215 -5.53 6.20 -14.00
C GLY A 215 -6.16 5.53 -12.78
N TRP A 216 -6.35 6.27 -11.68
CA TRP A 216 -7.00 5.79 -10.46
C TRP A 216 -8.52 5.89 -10.46
N GLY A 217 -9.12 6.62 -11.42
CA GLY A 217 -10.56 6.83 -11.45
C GLY A 217 -11.10 7.67 -10.29
N VAL A 218 -10.27 8.48 -9.63
CA VAL A 218 -10.68 9.27 -8.45
C VAL A 218 -11.62 10.42 -8.78
N SER A 219 -12.49 10.75 -7.84
CA SER A 219 -13.49 11.81 -7.99
C SER A 219 -12.86 13.21 -8.08
N GLY A 220 -13.60 14.18 -8.63
CA GLY A 220 -13.13 15.57 -8.73
C GLY A 220 -12.82 16.22 -7.37
N SER A 221 -13.52 15.84 -6.30
CA SER A 221 -13.24 16.32 -4.94
C SER A 221 -11.87 15.88 -4.43
N GLU A 222 -11.51 14.62 -4.62
CA GLU A 222 -10.26 14.04 -4.11
C GLU A 222 -9.06 14.56 -4.89
N ARG A 223 -9.21 14.69 -6.22
CA ARG A 223 -8.23 15.35 -7.09
C ARG A 223 -7.88 16.75 -6.61
N ARG A 224 -8.89 17.54 -6.22
CA ARG A 224 -8.68 18.90 -5.71
C ARG A 224 -7.86 18.93 -4.42
N ALA A 225 -8.02 17.95 -3.54
CA ALA A 225 -7.22 17.87 -2.32
C ALA A 225 -5.74 17.61 -2.67
N LEU A 226 -5.48 16.65 -3.56
CA LEU A 226 -4.13 16.33 -4.00
C LEU A 226 -3.47 17.50 -4.75
N TYR A 227 -4.21 18.19 -5.62
CA TYR A 227 -3.69 19.36 -6.32
C TYR A 227 -3.37 20.52 -5.38
N ARG A 228 -4.16 20.72 -4.31
CA ARG A 228 -3.83 21.73 -3.28
C ARG A 228 -2.55 21.35 -2.56
N ALA A 229 -2.45 20.11 -2.07
CA ALA A 229 -1.25 19.63 -1.40
C ALA A 229 0.00 19.78 -2.29
N ALA A 230 -0.11 19.46 -3.59
CA ALA A 230 0.97 19.60 -4.55
C ALA A 230 1.31 21.06 -4.90
N ALA A 231 0.36 21.99 -4.79
CA ALA A 231 0.59 23.41 -5.04
C ALA A 231 1.16 24.15 -3.82
N ASP A 232 0.82 23.70 -2.62
CA ASP A 232 1.23 24.30 -1.35
C ASP A 232 2.64 23.84 -0.90
N GLY A 233 3.12 22.71 -1.43
CA GLY A 233 4.41 22.12 -1.11
C GLY A 233 5.53 22.47 -2.08
#